data_AF-A0A8H4XRV8-F1
#
_entry.id   AF-A0A8H4XRV8-F1
#
_cell.length_a   1.000
_cell.length_b   1.000
_cell.length_c   1.000
_cell.angle_alpha   90.00
_cell.angle_beta   90.00
_cell.angle_gamma   90.00
#
_symmetry.space_group_name_H-M   'P 1'
#
loop_
_entity.id
_entity.type
_entity.pdbx_description
1 polymer ?
#
loop_
_entity_poly.entity_id
_entity_poly.type
_entity_poly.pdbx_seq_one_letter_code
_entity_poly.pdbx_strand_id
1 'polypeptide(L)'
;MSKIRAKANGVKTAAAVATTPSFEGDAGRARINSGKKELGDESERLVGRVDDLQDLVEDLRKDVVQRGVRPLPRQLEAVGKDISTVTKEVKKMQDFLKREKPIWTKIWEKELQLVCEERDQLTMQEDLAADLEDDLEKAAQTFALVEQATRQQNVQTPDGAPVLRSTSRTLAIGQGID
;
A
#
# COMPACT_ATOMS: atom_id res chain seq x y z
N MET A 1 18.98 -24.18 -21.20
CA MET A 1 18.67 -22.74 -21.41
C MET A 1 17.53 -22.23 -20.50
N SER A 2 16.38 -22.90 -20.40
CA SER A 2 15.24 -22.44 -19.56
C SER A 2 15.54 -22.35 -18.05
N LYS A 3 16.17 -23.38 -17.46
CA LYS A 3 16.52 -23.41 -16.02
C LYS A 3 17.49 -22.29 -15.59
N ILE A 4 18.37 -21.85 -16.48
CA ILE A 4 19.33 -20.77 -16.22
C ILE A 4 18.61 -19.41 -16.22
N ARG A 5 17.66 -19.20 -17.14
CA ARG A 5 16.82 -18.00 -17.18
C ARG A 5 15.91 -17.89 -15.94
N ALA A 6 15.34 -19.01 -15.49
CA ALA A 6 14.54 -19.05 -14.27
C ALA A 6 15.37 -18.69 -13.02
N LYS A 7 16.58 -19.24 -12.87
CA LYS A 7 17.50 -18.86 -11.79
C LYS A 7 17.93 -17.40 -11.87
N ALA A 8 18.24 -16.88 -13.07
CA ALA A 8 18.61 -15.48 -13.26
C ALA A 8 17.46 -14.52 -12.89
N ASN A 9 16.22 -14.86 -13.25
CA ASN A 9 15.04 -14.11 -12.82
C ASN A 9 14.86 -14.16 -11.31
N GLY A 10 15.03 -15.33 -10.69
CA GLY A 10 14.96 -15.48 -9.22
C GLY A 10 16.03 -14.65 -8.50
N VAL A 11 17.26 -14.63 -9.00
CA VAL A 11 18.36 -13.80 -8.44
C VAL A 11 18.08 -12.31 -8.63
N LYS A 12 17.51 -11.89 -9.77
CA LYS A 12 17.11 -10.49 -10.02
C LYS A 12 15.99 -10.05 -9.08
N THR A 13 15.00 -10.91 -8.85
CA THR A 13 13.91 -10.65 -7.88
C THR A 13 14.45 -10.60 -6.45
N ALA A 14 15.27 -11.57 -6.05
CA ALA A 14 15.90 -11.60 -4.73
C ALA A 14 16.82 -10.38 -4.50
N ALA A 15 17.58 -9.97 -5.50
CA ALA A 15 18.40 -8.77 -5.45
C ALA A 15 17.54 -7.50 -5.36
N ALA A 16 16.42 -7.42 -6.07
CA ALA A 16 15.49 -6.30 -5.98
C ALA A 16 14.80 -6.23 -4.60
N VAL A 17 14.47 -7.37 -4.00
CA VAL A 17 13.95 -7.46 -2.64
C VAL A 17 15.02 -7.07 -1.62
N ALA A 18 16.26 -7.54 -1.78
CA ALA A 18 17.37 -7.24 -0.87
C ALA A 18 17.91 -5.80 -0.97
N THR A 19 17.80 -5.15 -2.14
CA THR A 19 18.14 -3.72 -2.32
C THR A 19 16.98 -2.79 -2.00
N THR A 20 15.81 -3.32 -1.66
CA THR A 20 14.75 -2.54 -1.05
C THR A 20 14.95 -2.68 0.46
N PRO A 21 15.47 -1.66 1.17
CA PRO A 21 15.45 -1.68 2.62
C PRO A 21 14.05 -2.05 3.07
N SER A 22 13.90 -2.92 4.08
CA SER A 22 12.58 -3.25 4.61
C SER A 22 11.95 -1.96 5.16
N PHE A 23 11.20 -1.28 4.31
CA PHE A 23 10.32 -0.19 4.68
C PHE A 23 9.05 -0.86 5.19
N GLU A 24 9.15 -1.41 6.40
CA GLU A 24 8.02 -1.87 7.18
C GLU A 24 7.46 -0.68 7.96
N GLY A 25 6.15 -0.46 7.86
CA GLY A 25 5.45 0.63 8.52
C GLY A 25 5.88 2.03 8.08
N ASP A 26 5.96 2.96 9.04
CA ASP A 26 6.16 4.39 8.82
C ASP A 26 7.59 4.76 8.36
N ALA A 27 8.55 3.84 8.39
CA ALA A 27 9.93 4.10 7.98
C ALA A 27 10.05 4.47 6.49
N GLY A 28 9.19 3.90 5.63
CA GLY A 28 9.11 4.26 4.21
C GLY A 28 8.57 5.67 4.00
N ARG A 29 7.48 6.00 4.73
CA ARG A 29 6.84 7.32 4.74
C ARG A 29 7.78 8.42 5.24
N ALA A 30 8.46 8.19 6.35
CA ALA A 30 9.41 9.13 6.94
C ALA A 30 10.52 9.51 5.94
N ARG A 31 11.08 8.53 5.23
CA ARG A 31 12.09 8.77 4.19
C ARG A 31 11.51 9.58 3.03
N ILE A 32 10.34 9.22 2.51
CA ILE A 32 9.69 9.96 1.43
C ILE A 32 9.45 11.41 1.85
N ASN A 33 8.94 11.64 3.06
CA ASN A 33 8.64 12.97 3.55
C ASN A 33 9.92 13.81 3.72
N SER A 34 10.98 13.23 4.28
CA SER A 34 12.29 13.89 4.38
C SER A 34 12.84 14.24 3.00
N GLY A 35 12.79 13.29 2.05
CA GLY A 35 13.30 13.51 0.70
C GLY A 35 12.47 14.52 -0.09
N LYS A 36 11.14 14.56 0.11
CA LYS A 36 10.26 15.59 -0.45
C LYS A 36 10.57 16.98 0.11
N LYS A 37 10.84 17.08 1.41
CA LYS A 37 11.22 18.34 2.05
C LYS A 37 12.55 18.86 1.50
N GLU A 38 13.59 18.03 1.49
CA GLU A 38 14.91 18.38 0.95
C GLU A 38 14.82 18.82 -0.52
N LEU A 39 14.07 18.07 -1.33
CA LEU A 39 13.84 18.41 -2.74
C LEU A 39 13.08 19.73 -2.90
N GLY A 40 12.09 19.99 -2.05
CA GLY A 40 11.31 21.24 -2.05
C GLY A 40 12.19 22.44 -1.73
N ASP A 41 12.91 22.38 -0.61
CA ASP A 41 13.81 23.45 -0.15
C ASP A 41 14.89 23.76 -1.21
N GLU A 42 15.51 22.73 -1.79
CA GLU A 42 16.53 22.90 -2.83
C GLU A 42 15.95 23.41 -4.16
N SER A 43 14.75 22.97 -4.54
CA SER A 43 14.09 23.45 -5.75
C SER A 43 13.73 24.92 -5.65
N GLU A 44 13.16 25.37 -4.53
CA GLU A 44 12.81 26.77 -4.31
C GLU A 44 14.07 27.66 -4.34
N ARG A 45 15.13 27.23 -3.64
CA ARG A 45 16.42 27.90 -3.65
C ARG A 45 17.01 28.01 -5.06
N LEU A 46 16.96 26.92 -5.82
CA LEU A 46 17.48 26.89 -7.19
C LEU A 46 16.68 27.79 -8.13
N VAL A 47 15.35 27.83 -8.01
CA VAL A 47 14.50 28.71 -8.80
C VAL A 47 14.87 30.17 -8.57
N GLY A 48 14.98 30.62 -7.31
CA GLY A 48 15.40 31.99 -7.00
C GLY A 48 16.78 32.34 -7.57
N ARG A 49 17.76 31.44 -7.46
CA ARG A 49 19.11 31.66 -8.02
C ARG A 49 19.13 31.73 -9.54
N VAL A 50 18.29 30.97 -10.22
CA VAL A 50 18.18 31.02 -11.68
C VAL A 50 17.53 32.34 -12.10
N ASP A 51 16.50 32.79 -11.39
CA ASP A 51 15.80 34.06 -11.65
C ASP A 51 16.76 35.26 -11.50
N ASP A 52 17.45 35.37 -10.35
CA ASP A 52 18.46 36.41 -10.10
C ASP A 52 19.53 36.45 -11.21
N LEU A 53 19.95 35.27 -11.68
CA LEU A 53 20.96 35.14 -12.71
C LEU A 53 20.41 35.51 -14.10
N GLN A 54 19.14 35.20 -14.39
CA GLN A 54 18.47 35.62 -15.62
C GLN A 54 18.33 37.14 -15.67
N ASP A 55 17.92 37.78 -14.57
CA ASP A 55 17.83 39.23 -14.45
C ASP A 55 19.20 39.89 -14.65
N LEU A 56 20.24 39.38 -14.00
CA LEU A 56 21.61 39.89 -14.14
C LEU A 56 22.12 39.79 -15.59
N VAL A 57 21.87 38.66 -16.26
CA VAL A 57 22.27 38.44 -17.66
C VAL A 57 21.46 39.34 -18.60
N GLU A 58 20.17 39.53 -18.32
CA GLU A 58 19.30 40.40 -19.10
C GLU A 58 19.71 41.88 -19.00
N ASP A 59 20.11 42.33 -17.81
CA ASP A 59 20.63 43.69 -17.62
C ASP A 59 21.98 43.89 -18.32
N LEU A 60 22.88 42.91 -18.23
CA LEU A 60 24.12 42.91 -19.02
C LEU A 60 23.85 42.97 -20.53
N ARG A 61 22.83 42.25 -21.00
CA ARG A 61 22.41 42.30 -22.41
C ARG A 61 21.93 43.69 -22.80
N LYS A 62 21.11 44.34 -21.97
CA LYS A 62 20.64 45.72 -22.21
C LYS A 62 21.80 46.71 -22.23
N ASP A 63 22.75 46.59 -21.31
CA ASP A 63 23.95 47.43 -21.27
C ASP A 63 24.76 47.35 -22.57
N VAL A 64 24.98 46.14 -23.07
CA VAL A 64 25.73 45.92 -24.32
C VAL A 64 24.95 46.40 -25.55
N VAL A 65 23.69 46.00 -25.67
CA VAL A 65 22.92 46.14 -26.92
C VAL A 65 22.24 47.50 -27.03
N GLN A 66 21.64 47.98 -25.94
CA GLN A 66 20.84 49.22 -25.95
C GLN A 66 21.68 50.43 -25.56
N ARG A 67 22.61 50.27 -24.59
CA ARG A 67 23.39 51.38 -24.04
C ARG A 67 24.80 51.47 -24.62
N GLY A 68 25.27 50.44 -25.34
CA GLY A 68 26.63 50.39 -25.91
C GLY A 68 27.74 50.34 -24.85
N VAL A 69 27.40 50.02 -23.60
CA VAL A 69 28.35 49.93 -22.49
C VAL A 69 28.95 48.53 -22.48
N ARG A 70 30.28 48.46 -22.46
CA ARG A 70 30.99 47.19 -22.36
C ARG A 70 31.06 46.73 -20.90
N PRO A 71 30.52 45.55 -20.54
CA PRO A 71 30.62 45.02 -19.19
C PRO A 71 32.07 44.80 -18.77
N LEU A 72 32.35 44.98 -17.48
CA LEU A 72 33.69 44.76 -16.96
C LEU A 72 34.05 43.26 -17.07
N PRO A 73 35.29 42.90 -17.47
CA PRO A 73 35.70 41.51 -17.57
C PRO A 73 35.46 40.71 -16.29
N ARG A 74 35.72 41.31 -15.12
CA ARG A 74 35.47 40.70 -13.80
C ARG A 74 34.00 40.36 -13.57
N GLN A 75 33.07 41.16 -14.09
CA GLN A 75 31.63 40.92 -13.95
C GLN A 75 31.20 39.73 -14.84
N LEU A 76 31.71 39.66 -16.07
CA LEU A 76 31.45 38.53 -16.97
C LEU A 76 32.02 37.21 -16.40
N GLU A 77 33.21 37.25 -15.81
CA GLU A 77 33.80 36.09 -15.12
C GLU A 77 32.95 35.64 -13.92
N ALA A 78 32.46 36.59 -13.12
CA ALA A 78 31.59 36.29 -11.98
C ALA A 78 30.28 35.61 -12.43
N VAL A 79 29.59 36.21 -13.41
CA VAL A 79 28.35 35.65 -13.99
C VAL A 79 28.62 34.26 -14.59
N GLY A 80 29.74 34.09 -15.31
CA GLY A 80 30.13 32.79 -15.87
C GLY A 80 30.35 31.71 -14.79
N LYS A 81 30.95 32.08 -13.65
CA LYS A 81 31.12 31.19 -12.50
C LYS A 81 29.79 30.84 -11.84
N ASP A 82 28.88 31.80 -11.73
CA ASP A 82 27.55 31.58 -11.15
C ASP A 82 26.71 30.67 -12.04
N ILE A 83 26.71 30.87 -13.36
CA ILE A 83 26.12 29.95 -14.35
C ILE A 83 26.66 28.54 -14.16
N SER A 84 27.99 28.37 -14.07
CA SER A 84 28.60 27.05 -13.87
C SER A 84 28.16 26.39 -12.56
N THR A 85 28.03 27.18 -11.49
CA THR A 85 27.65 26.70 -10.16
C THR A 85 26.19 26.26 -10.13
N VAL A 86 25.27 27.12 -10.60
CA VAL A 86 23.83 26.82 -10.69
C VAL A 86 23.60 25.62 -11.61
N THR A 87 24.32 25.51 -12.72
CA THR A 87 24.25 24.34 -13.62
C THR A 87 24.62 23.04 -12.92
N LYS A 88 25.63 23.05 -12.05
CA LYS A 88 26.02 21.85 -11.27
C LYS A 88 24.95 21.48 -10.24
N GLU A 89 24.35 22.46 -9.59
CA GLU A 89 23.30 22.23 -8.60
C GLU A 89 22.01 21.70 -9.24
N VAL A 90 21.60 22.25 -10.39
CA VAL A 90 20.49 21.71 -11.19
C VAL A 90 20.76 20.26 -11.59
N LYS A 91 21.99 19.91 -12.00
CA LYS A 91 22.35 18.51 -12.31
C LYS A 91 22.24 17.61 -11.07
N LYS A 92 22.69 18.06 -9.91
CA LYS A 92 22.55 17.29 -8.66
C LYS A 92 21.07 17.02 -8.33
N MET A 93 20.20 18.03 -8.48
CA MET A 93 18.76 17.87 -8.29
C MET A 93 18.17 16.86 -9.29
N GLN A 94 18.57 16.91 -10.55
CA GLN A 94 18.14 15.93 -11.56
C GLN A 94 18.59 14.51 -11.21
N ASP A 95 19.81 14.33 -10.73
CA ASP A 95 20.33 13.02 -10.34
C ASP A 95 19.64 12.48 -9.08
N PHE A 96 19.32 13.35 -8.12
CA PHE A 96 18.48 13.01 -6.98
C PHE A 96 17.10 12.50 -7.44
N LEU A 97 16.43 13.23 -8.34
CA LEU A 97 15.13 12.83 -8.89
C LEU A 97 15.20 11.46 -9.60
N LYS A 98 16.23 11.22 -10.40
CA LYS A 98 16.42 9.93 -11.08
C LYS A 98 16.60 8.77 -10.10
N ARG A 99 17.26 9.01 -8.96
CA ARG A 99 17.49 8.00 -7.92
C ARG A 99 16.26 7.77 -7.06
N GLU A 100 15.65 8.83 -6.54
CA GLU A 100 14.57 8.72 -5.56
C GLU A 100 13.22 8.39 -6.18
N LYS A 101 12.90 8.89 -7.39
CA LYS A 101 11.62 8.62 -8.06
C LYS A 101 11.25 7.13 -8.10
N PRO A 102 12.10 6.21 -8.63
CA PRO A 102 11.75 4.79 -8.66
C PRO A 102 11.63 4.16 -7.27
N ILE A 103 12.34 4.71 -6.27
CA ILE A 103 12.27 4.22 -4.89
C ILE A 103 10.93 4.62 -4.26
N TRP A 104 10.55 5.88 -4.39
CA TRP A 104 9.26 6.37 -3.87
C TRP A 104 8.09 5.67 -4.55
N THR A 105 8.16 5.46 -5.87
CA THR A 105 7.15 4.68 -6.61
C THR A 105 6.97 3.29 -6.02
N LYS A 106 8.06 2.55 -5.75
CA LYS A 106 7.97 1.21 -5.14
C LYS A 106 7.37 1.23 -3.73
N ILE A 107 7.71 2.24 -2.92
CA ILE A 107 7.15 2.36 -1.58
C ILE A 107 5.63 2.61 -1.66
N TRP A 108 5.20 3.51 -2.53
CA TRP A 108 3.76 3.77 -2.74
C TRP A 108 3.03 2.57 -3.31
N GLU A 109 3.63 1.83 -4.25
CA GLU A 109 3.05 0.59 -4.78
C GLU A 109 2.80 -0.43 -3.66
N LYS A 110 3.77 -0.61 -2.76
CA LYS A 110 3.64 -1.51 -1.60
C LYS A 110 2.57 -1.01 -0.63
N GLU A 111 2.55 0.28 -0.31
CA GLU A 111 1.52 0.89 0.56
C GLU A 111 0.12 0.72 -0.04
N LEU A 112 -0.04 0.97 -1.33
CA LEU A 112 -1.33 0.85 -2.00
C LEU A 112 -1.81 -0.60 -2.07
N GLN A 113 -0.90 -1.54 -2.31
CA GLN A 113 -1.23 -2.96 -2.29
C GLN A 113 -1.74 -3.38 -0.91
N LEU A 114 -1.07 -2.96 0.17
CA LEU A 114 -1.48 -3.24 1.54
C LEU A 114 -2.87 -2.68 1.83
N VAL A 115 -3.15 -1.43 1.43
CA VAL A 115 -4.48 -0.82 1.57
C VAL A 115 -5.56 -1.60 0.80
N CYS A 116 -5.25 -2.09 -0.41
CA CYS A 116 -6.19 -2.94 -1.16
C CYS A 116 -6.46 -4.26 -0.43
N GLU A 117 -5.41 -4.93 0.06
CA GLU A 117 -5.53 -6.18 0.81
C GLU A 117 -6.36 -5.99 2.09
N GLU A 118 -6.13 -4.91 2.84
CA GLU A 118 -6.90 -4.57 4.05
C GLU A 118 -8.38 -4.29 3.73
N ARG A 119 -8.67 -3.59 2.64
CA ARG A 119 -10.06 -3.36 2.19
C ARG A 119 -10.73 -4.68 1.81
N ASP A 120 -10.05 -5.53 1.06
CA ASP A 120 -10.62 -6.81 0.63
C ASP A 120 -10.89 -7.72 1.83
N GLN A 121 -10.02 -7.70 2.86
CA GLN A 121 -10.27 -8.37 4.13
C GLN A 121 -11.51 -7.81 4.84
N LEU A 122 -11.70 -6.48 4.84
CA LEU A 122 -12.87 -5.85 5.45
C LEU A 122 -14.16 -6.31 4.77
N THR A 123 -14.19 -6.33 3.43
CA THR A 123 -15.35 -6.85 2.68
C THR A 123 -15.63 -8.32 3.00
N MET A 124 -14.60 -9.16 3.13
CA MET A 124 -14.80 -10.56 3.57
C MET A 124 -15.40 -10.65 4.98
N GLN A 125 -15.09 -9.71 5.87
CA GLN A 125 -15.70 -9.66 7.20
C GLN A 125 -17.16 -9.17 7.14
N GLU A 126 -17.49 -8.26 6.24
CA GLU A 126 -18.87 -7.80 6.01
C GLU A 126 -19.74 -8.97 5.50
N ASP A 127 -19.25 -9.71 4.51
CA ASP A 127 -19.93 -10.90 3.98
C ASP A 127 -20.12 -11.96 5.08
N LEU A 128 -19.07 -12.23 5.87
CA LEU A 128 -19.15 -13.17 6.99
C LEU A 128 -20.17 -12.72 8.04
N ALA A 129 -20.25 -11.42 8.35
CA ALA A 129 -21.21 -10.90 9.31
C ALA A 129 -22.65 -11.10 8.82
N ALA A 130 -22.92 -10.88 7.53
CA ALA A 130 -24.23 -11.11 6.92
C ALA A 130 -24.61 -12.61 6.95
N ASP A 131 -23.68 -13.50 6.62
CA ASP A 131 -23.90 -14.95 6.68
C ASP A 131 -24.24 -15.40 8.12
N LEU A 132 -23.50 -14.90 9.12
CA LEU A 132 -23.75 -15.22 10.53
C LEU A 132 -25.10 -14.67 11.03
N GLU A 133 -25.55 -13.52 10.54
CA GLU A 133 -26.86 -12.97 10.86
C GLU A 133 -28.00 -13.85 10.33
N ASP A 134 -27.92 -14.28 9.07
CA ASP A 134 -28.90 -15.20 8.46
C ASP A 134 -28.92 -16.56 9.16
N ASP A 135 -27.74 -17.11 9.49
CA ASP A 135 -27.63 -18.36 10.25
C ASP A 135 -28.26 -18.24 11.66
N LEU A 136 -28.06 -17.11 12.34
CA LEU A 136 -28.68 -16.85 13.64
C LEU A 136 -30.20 -16.70 13.53
N GLU A 137 -30.71 -16.04 12.49
CA GLU A 137 -32.14 -15.91 12.26
C GLU A 137 -32.79 -17.29 12.04
N LYS A 138 -32.21 -18.13 11.19
CA LYS A 138 -32.66 -19.51 10.95
C LYS A 138 -32.63 -20.36 12.22
N ALA A 139 -31.57 -20.24 13.02
CA ALA A 139 -31.46 -20.93 14.30
C ALA A 139 -32.56 -20.48 15.28
N ALA A 140 -32.85 -19.18 15.37
CA ALA A 140 -33.91 -18.64 16.21
C ALA A 140 -35.30 -19.12 15.78
N GLN A 141 -35.60 -19.13 14.48
CA GLN A 141 -36.84 -19.67 13.92
C GLN A 141 -37.01 -21.17 14.26
N THR A 142 -35.94 -21.94 14.09
CA THR A 142 -35.94 -23.38 14.42
C THR A 142 -36.16 -23.61 15.91
N PHE A 143 -35.52 -22.80 16.76
CA PHE A 143 -35.69 -22.88 18.21
C PHE A 143 -37.14 -22.60 18.63
N ALA A 144 -37.79 -21.60 18.04
CA ALA A 144 -39.19 -21.30 18.31
C ALA A 144 -40.13 -22.47 17.97
N LEU A 145 -39.85 -23.21 16.88
CA LEU A 145 -40.59 -24.42 16.53
C LEU A 145 -40.39 -25.54 17.56
N VAL A 146 -39.17 -25.70 18.06
CA VAL A 146 -38.86 -26.65 19.13
C VAL A 146 -39.65 -26.28 20.39
N GLU A 147 -39.64 -25.02 20.80
CA GLU A 147 -40.42 -24.56 21.96
C GLU A 147 -41.92 -24.84 21.78
N GLN A 148 -42.47 -24.58 20.60
CA GLN A 148 -43.87 -24.87 20.29
C GLN A 148 -44.18 -26.37 20.39
N ALA A 149 -43.32 -27.22 19.83
CA ALA A 149 -43.48 -28.68 19.90
C ALA A 149 -43.41 -29.19 21.35
N THR A 150 -42.48 -28.67 22.17
CA THR A 150 -42.38 -29.03 23.59
C THR A 150 -43.63 -28.63 24.37
N ARG A 151 -44.18 -27.44 24.11
CA ARG A 151 -45.46 -27.02 24.71
C ARG A 151 -46.60 -27.97 24.35
N GLN A 152 -46.69 -28.40 23.08
CA GLN A 152 -47.72 -29.34 22.63
C GLN A 152 -47.58 -30.74 23.25
N GLN A 153 -46.35 -31.25 23.39
CA GLN A 153 -46.08 -32.53 24.07
C GLN A 153 -46.52 -32.52 25.54
N ASN A 154 -46.26 -31.43 26.26
CA ASN A 154 -46.71 -31.27 27.66
C ASN A 154 -48.23 -31.16 27.80
N VAL A 155 -48.94 -30.65 26.79
CA VAL A 155 -50.41 -30.56 26.80
C VAL A 155 -51.09 -31.90 26.47
N GLN A 156 -50.45 -32.77 25.69
CA GLN A 156 -50.96 -34.12 25.37
C GLN A 156 -50.79 -35.13 26.54
N THR A 157 -50.20 -34.72 27.65
CA THR A 157 -50.12 -35.51 28.89
C THR A 157 -51.03 -34.92 29.97
N PRO A 158 -52.37 -35.03 29.81
CA PRO A 158 -53.13 -35.78 30.82
C PRO A 158 -54.40 -36.46 30.25
N ASP A 159 -54.39 -37.79 30.13
CA ASP A 159 -55.32 -38.71 30.83
C ASP A 159 -55.09 -40.18 30.36
N GLY A 160 -54.33 -40.93 31.18
CA GLY A 160 -54.50 -42.38 31.33
C GLY A 160 -53.96 -43.34 30.25
N ALA A 161 -52.64 -43.50 30.10
CA ALA A 161 -52.03 -44.79 29.69
C ALA A 161 -50.52 -44.81 29.98
N PRO A 162 -49.93 -45.95 30.39
CA PRO A 162 -48.49 -46.03 30.64
C PRO A 162 -47.75 -46.00 29.30
N VAL A 163 -46.80 -45.07 29.15
CA VAL A 163 -45.94 -45.04 27.96
C VAL A 163 -45.00 -46.24 28.03
N LEU A 164 -45.35 -47.30 27.31
CA LEU A 164 -44.44 -48.38 26.96
C LEU A 164 -43.26 -47.78 26.20
N ARG A 165 -42.09 -47.72 26.85
CA ARG A 165 -40.81 -47.59 26.16
C ARG A 165 -40.74 -48.72 25.13
N SER A 166 -40.94 -48.39 23.86
CA SER A 166 -40.58 -49.30 22.77
C SER A 166 -39.06 -49.30 22.66
N THR A 167 -38.41 -50.14 23.46
CA THR A 167 -37.07 -50.60 23.15
C THR A 167 -37.20 -51.52 21.93
N SER A 168 -37.04 -50.96 20.74
CA SER A 168 -36.87 -51.77 19.53
C SER A 168 -35.58 -52.57 19.69
N ARG A 169 -35.81 -53.84 20.03
CA ARG A 169 -34.87 -54.94 20.13
C ARG A 169 -34.17 -55.16 18.79
N THR A 170 -32.86 -55.40 18.88
CA THR A 170 -32.12 -56.37 18.07
C THR A 170 -31.77 -55.97 16.63
N LEU A 171 -30.64 -55.29 16.46
CA LEU A 171 -29.71 -55.60 15.37
C LEU A 171 -28.67 -56.58 15.93
N ALA A 172 -28.57 -57.73 15.27
CA ALA A 172 -27.94 -58.94 15.74
C ALA A 172 -26.42 -58.79 15.99
N ILE A 173 -25.97 -59.37 17.10
CA ILE A 173 -24.58 -59.81 17.28
C ILE A 173 -24.48 -61.24 16.72
N GLY A 174 -23.49 -61.46 15.86
CA GLY A 174 -23.01 -62.77 15.37
C GLY A 174 -23.04 -62.85 13.84
N GLN A 175 -21.98 -63.13 13.08
CA GLN A 175 -20.65 -63.73 13.28
C GLN A 175 -19.68 -62.97 12.35
N GLY A 176 -18.42 -62.66 12.67
CA GLY A 176 -17.32 -63.63 12.82
C GLY A 176 -16.85 -64.15 11.44
N ILE A 177 -15.62 -63.82 11.04
CA ILE A 177 -14.55 -64.70 10.47
C ILE A 177 -13.59 -63.86 9.60
N ASP A 178 -12.33 -63.82 10.07
CA ASP A 178 -11.02 -63.64 9.42
C ASP A 178 -10.82 -62.64 8.25
#